data_AF-A0A6P7QLA0-F1
#
_entry.id   AF-A0A6P7QLA0-F1
#
_cell.length_a   1.000
_cell.length_b   1.000
_cell.length_c   1.000
_cell.angle_alpha   90.00
_cell.angle_beta   90.00
_cell.angle_gamma   90.00
#
_symmetry.space_group_name_H-M   'P 1'
#
loop_
_entity.id
_entity.type
_entity.pdbx_description
1 polymer ?
#
loop_
_entity_poly.entity_id
_entity_poly.type
_entity_poly.pdbx_seq_one_letter_code
_entity_poly.pdbx_strand_id
1 'polypeptide(L)' 'MDALTYDDVHVNFTREEWALLNPTQRNLYKDVMLEIYRNLKAVGYDWEDQNTEEHCQSSRRHGR' A
#
# COMPACT_ATOMS: atom_id res chain seq x y z
N MET A 1 20.81 -11.13 -1.47
CA MET A 1 20.07 -9.91 -1.85
C MET A 1 19.70 -9.25 -0.55
N ASP A 2 20.16 -8.04 -0.31
CA ASP A 2 19.70 -7.29 0.87
C ASP A 2 18.24 -6.91 0.67
N ALA A 3 17.44 -7.11 1.71
CA ALA A 3 16.04 -6.72 1.73
C ALA A 3 15.96 -5.22 2.05
N LEU A 4 15.35 -4.46 1.14
CA LEU A 4 15.02 -3.06 1.40
C LEU A 4 13.88 -2.99 2.43
N THR A 5 14.09 -2.19 3.46
CA THR A 5 13.11 -1.95 4.51
C THR A 5 12.37 -0.64 4.27
N TYR A 6 11.24 -0.45 4.95
CA TYR A 6 10.49 0.81 4.89
C TYR A 6 11.36 2.03 5.27
N ASP A 7 12.30 1.83 6.20
CA ASP A 7 13.19 2.89 6.67
C ASP A 7 14.14 3.39 5.57
N ASP A 8 14.52 2.51 4.64
CA ASP A 8 15.42 2.86 3.53
C ASP A 8 14.77 3.78 2.48
N VAL A 9 13.43 3.84 2.45
CA VAL A 9 12.68 4.58 1.43
C VAL A 9 11.83 5.72 2.00
N HIS A 10 11.70 5.82 3.32
CA HIS A 10 10.81 6.78 3.96
C HIS A 10 11.57 8.00 4.50
N VAL A 11 11.19 9.18 4.00
CA VAL A 11 11.69 10.47 4.52
C VAL A 11 10.53 11.20 5.18
N ASN A 12 10.66 11.51 6.47
CA ASN A 12 9.64 12.26 7.19
C ASN A 12 10.16 13.68 7.50
N PHE A 13 9.38 14.69 7.13
CA PHE A 13 9.70 16.08 7.45
C PHE A 13 8.82 16.58 8.59
N THR A 14 9.42 17.29 9.54
CA THR A 14 8.67 18.14 10.46
C THR A 14 8.06 19.33 9.71
N ARG A 15 7.14 20.06 10.37
CA ARG A 15 6.47 21.22 9.75
C ARG A 15 7.47 22.33 9.43
N GLU A 16 8.46 22.52 10.29
CA GLU A 16 9.53 23.50 10.16
C GLU A 16 10.46 23.13 9.00
N GLU A 17 10.87 21.86 8.90
CA GLU A 17 11.68 21.37 7.77
C GLU A 17 10.92 21.44 6.45
N TRP A 18 9.63 21.10 6.47
CA TRP A 18 8.76 21.20 5.30
C TRP A 18 8.66 22.64 4.75
N ALA A 19 8.66 23.64 5.64
CA ALA A 19 8.63 25.04 5.25
C ALA A 19 9.89 25.46 4.50
N LEU A 20 11.04 24.86 4.83
CA LEU A 20 12.35 25.15 4.25
C LEU A 20 12.59 24.46 2.89
N LEU A 21 11.77 23.46 2.53
CA LEU A 21 11.92 22.76 1.26
C LEU A 21 11.70 23.68 0.06
N ASN A 22 12.52 23.55 -0.97
CA ASN A 22 12.25 24.23 -2.23
C ASN A 22 11.05 23.56 -2.98
N PRO A 23 10.43 24.24 -3.95
CA PRO A 23 9.27 23.70 -4.67
C PRO A 23 9.54 22.33 -5.31
N THR A 24 10.74 22.11 -5.85
CA THR A 24 11.13 20.84 -6.48
C THR A 24 11.14 19.69 -5.47
N GLN A 25 11.70 19.91 -4.28
CA GLN A 25 11.71 18.90 -3.20
C GLN A 25 10.30 18.55 -2.72
N ARG A 26 9.42 19.55 -2.59
CA ARG A 26 8.02 19.31 -2.19
C ARG A 26 7.26 18.52 -3.25
N ASN A 27 7.52 18.79 -4.53
CA ASN A 27 6.91 18.04 -5.63
C ASN A 27 7.40 16.58 -5.62
N LEU A 28 8.71 16.37 -5.52
CA LEU A 28 9.27 15.02 -5.42
C LEU A 28 8.69 14.23 -4.25
N TYR A 29 8.57 14.84 -3.08
CA TYR A 29 7.95 14.19 -1.92
C TYR A 29 6.51 13.75 -2.20
N LYS A 30 5.70 14.62 -2.84
CA LYS A 30 4.32 14.29 -3.21
C LYS A 30 4.27 13.12 -4.20
N ASP A 31 5.17 13.11 -5.19
CA ASP A 31 5.23 12.05 -6.19
C ASP A 31 5.58 10.70 -5.56
N VAL A 32 6.60 10.68 -4.69
CA VAL A 32 7.00 9.47 -3.96
C VAL A 32 5.90 8.98 -3.02
N MET A 33 5.26 9.87 -2.26
CA MET A 33 4.16 9.48 -1.36
C MET A 33 2.94 8.94 -2.13
N LEU A 34 2.66 9.51 -3.31
CA LEU A 34 1.59 9.03 -4.18
C LEU A 34 1.90 7.63 -4.73
N GLU A 35 3.16 7.37 -5.10
CA GLU A 35 3.60 6.05 -5.54
C GLU A 35 3.49 5.02 -4.42
N ILE A 36 3.94 5.36 -3.20
CA ILE A 36 3.79 4.51 -2.02
C ILE A 36 2.30 4.19 -1.77
N TYR A 37 1.42 5.19 -1.81
CA TYR A 37 -0.01 4.96 -1.65
C TYR A 37 -0.59 4.02 -2.72
N ARG A 38 -0.16 4.16 -3.98
CA ARG A 38 -0.58 3.26 -5.07
C ARG A 38 -0.05 1.84 -4.88
N ASN A 39 1.19 1.69 -4.43
CA ASN A 39 1.79 0.38 -4.14
C ASN A 39 1.08 -0.30 -2.98
N LEU A 40 0.83 0.43 -1.89
CA LEU A 40 0.04 -0.06 -0.75
C LEU A 40 -1.37 -0.44 -1.17
N LYS A 41 -2.02 0.38 -2.01
CA LYS A 41 -3.32 0.05 -2.59
C LYS A 41 -3.24 -1.24 -3.39
N ALA A 42 -2.28 -1.38 -4.31
CA ALA A 42 -2.13 -2.56 -5.15
C ALA A 42 -1.91 -3.84 -4.32
N VAL A 43 -0.99 -3.81 -3.35
CA VAL A 43 -0.77 -4.92 -2.40
C VAL A 43 -2.02 -5.17 -1.54
N GLY A 44 -2.72 -4.11 -1.14
CA GLY A 44 -3.96 -4.15 -0.38
C GLY A 44 -5.22 -4.50 -1.19
N TYR A 45 -5.15 -4.69 -2.51
CA TYR A 45 -6.19 -5.39 -3.28
C TYR A 45 -5.84 -6.88 -3.41
N ASP A 46 -4.54 -7.20 -3.48
CA ASP A 46 -4.07 -8.59 -3.54
C ASP A 46 -4.42 -9.38 -2.26
N TRP A 47 -4.46 -8.74 -1.09
CA TRP A 47 -4.83 -9.41 0.17
C TRP A 47 -6.34 -9.69 0.32
N GLU A 48 -7.23 -8.90 -0.31
CA GLU A 48 -8.68 -9.13 -0.22
C GLU A 48 -9.13 -10.23 -1.19
N ASP A 49 -8.48 -10.36 -2.35
CA ASP A 49 -8.79 -11.41 -3.33
C ASP A 49 -8.33 -12.81 -2.88
N GLN A 50 -7.38 -12.92 -1.94
CA GLN A 50 -6.89 -14.22 -1.45
C GLN A 50 -7.71 -14.82 -0.29
N ASN A 51 -8.74 -14.14 0.24
CA ASN A 51 -9.49 -14.62 1.41
C ASN A 51 -11.01 -14.76 1.18
N THR A 52 -11.46 -15.07 -0.04
CA THR A 52 -12.89 -15.38 -0.26
C THR A 52 -13.12 -16.54 -1.21
N GLU A 53 -12.43 -17.66 -0.95
CA GLU A 53 -12.87 -18.95 -1.49
C GLU A 53 -12.96 -20.03 -0.41
N GLU A 54 -13.57 -19.71 0.74
CA GLU A 54 -14.16 -20.75 1.59
C GLU A 54 -15.49 -21.21 1.00
N HIS A 55 -15.34 -22.21 0.14
CA HIS A 55 -16.32 -23.15 -0.40
C HIS A 55 -17.58 -23.37 0.47
N CYS A 56 -18.65 -22.64 0.17
CA CYS A 56 -20.03 -23.02 0.55
C CYS A 56 -20.65 -23.96 -0.50
N GLN A 57 -20.07 -25.14 -0.75
CA GLN A 57 -20.79 -26.23 -1.44
C GLN A 57 -21.29 -27.30 -0.46
N SER A 58 -22.25 -26.95 0.41
CA SER A 58 -22.92 -27.94 1.24
C SER A 58 -24.40 -27.67 1.43
N SER A 59 -25.12 -27.29 0.36
CA SER A 59 -26.59 -27.25 0.46
C SER A 59 -27.32 -27.48 -0.86
N ARG A 60 -26.97 -28.56 -1.60
CA ARG A 60 -27.79 -29.06 -2.71
C ARG A 60 -27.78 -30.58 -2.88
N ARG A 61 -27.71 -31.33 -1.78
CA ARG A 61 -27.99 -32.77 -1.81
C ARG A 61 -28.85 -33.11 -0.61
N HIS A 62 -30.15 -33.17 -0.83
CA HIS A 62 -31.06 -34.26 -0.45
C HIS A 62 -32.50 -33.73 -0.44
N GLY A 63 -33.16 -33.93 -1.57
CA GLY A 63 -34.60 -33.80 -1.74
C GLY A 63 -35.00 -34.69 -2.90
N ARG A 64 -35.18 -35.98 -2.61
CA ARG A 64 -35.91 -36.93 -3.44
C ARG A 64 -36.85 -37.70 -2.52
#